data_AF-A0A383DNV1-F1
#
_entry.id   AF-A0A383DNV1-F1
#
_cell.length_a   1.000
_cell.length_b   1.000
_cell.length_c   1.000
_cell.angle_alpha   90.00
_cell.angle_beta   90.00
_cell.angle_gamma   90.00
#
_symmetry.space_group_name_H-M   'P 1'
#
loop_
_entity.id
_entity.type
_entity.pdbx_description
1 polymer ?
#
loop_
_entity_poly.entity_id
_entity_poly.type
_entity_poly.pdbx_seq_one_letter_code
_entity_poly.pdbx_strand_id
1 'polypeptide(L)'
;KAGSVTFHHCRLLHASKMNKSSDGRRFLLYEVMSADAWPLAGCHALYDGIEGMNNRIISGEQTMFPRLREAPVRLPHPMLPNATSIYMQQRHGDHQIYSD
;
A
#
# COMPACT_ATOMS: atom_id res chain seq x y z
N LYS A 1 8.61 -21.57 -1.36
CA LYS A 1 7.86 -22.70 -0.75
C LYS A 1 6.76 -22.10 0.12
N ALA A 2 5.78 -22.88 0.60
CA ALA A 2 4.86 -22.37 1.62
C ALA A 2 5.65 -21.91 2.85
N GLY A 3 5.28 -20.78 3.45
CA GLY A 3 6.02 -20.15 4.54
C GLY A 3 7.22 -19.29 4.12
N SER A 4 7.58 -19.25 2.83
CA SER A 4 8.56 -18.28 2.35
C SER A 4 7.96 -16.88 2.33
N VAL A 5 8.74 -15.88 2.76
CA VAL A 5 8.34 -14.47 2.78
C VAL A 5 9.36 -13.61 2.04
N THR A 6 8.90 -12.46 1.59
CA THR A 6 9.72 -11.44 0.92
C THR A 6 9.41 -10.09 1.55
N PHE A 7 10.44 -9.28 1.80
CA PHE A 7 10.29 -7.95 2.36
C PHE A 7 10.65 -6.91 1.29
N HIS A 8 9.79 -5.92 1.12
CA HIS A 8 9.96 -4.89 0.11
C HIS A 8 9.74 -3.53 0.73
N HIS A 9 10.59 -2.57 0.34
CA HIS A 9 10.30 -1.17 0.60
C HIS A 9 9.08 -0.73 -0.21
N CYS A 10 8.19 0.11 0.34
CA CYS A 10 6.92 0.50 -0.29
C CYS A 10 7.09 1.18 -1.66
N ARG A 11 8.27 1.75 -1.95
CA ARG A 11 8.60 2.38 -3.24
C ARG A 11 9.28 1.45 -4.25
N LEU A 12 9.53 0.20 -3.88
CA LEU A 12 10.11 -0.76 -4.82
C LEU A 12 9.09 -1.05 -5.92
N LEU A 13 9.45 -0.88 -7.18
CA LEU A 13 8.60 -1.31 -8.29
C LEU A 13 8.48 -2.85 -8.25
N HIS A 14 7.25 -3.34 -8.19
CA HIS A 14 6.96 -4.77 -8.20
C HIS A 14 5.64 -5.05 -8.91
N ALA A 15 5.49 -6.27 -9.42
CA ALA A 15 4.31 -6.71 -10.15
C ALA A 15 4.07 -8.21 -9.97
N SER A 16 2.84 -8.64 -10.22
CA SER A 16 2.49 -10.06 -10.24
C SER A 16 2.72 -10.64 -11.64
N LYS A 17 3.54 -11.68 -11.72
CA LYS A 17 3.60 -12.51 -12.94
C LYS A 17 2.28 -13.27 -13.11
N MET A 18 1.83 -13.42 -14.36
CA MET A 18 0.68 -14.24 -14.73
C MET A 18 0.76 -15.65 -14.10
N ASN A 19 -0.33 -16.09 -13.48
CA ASN A 19 -0.44 -17.44 -12.97
C ASN A 19 -0.66 -18.42 -14.14
N LYS A 20 0.18 -19.44 -14.25
CA LYS A 20 0.12 -20.45 -15.33
C LYS A 20 -0.32 -21.85 -14.85
N SER A 21 -0.62 -22.00 -13.55
CA SER A 21 -1.14 -23.26 -13.00
C SER A 21 -2.66 -23.35 -13.11
N SER A 22 -3.19 -24.57 -12.96
CA SER A 22 -4.63 -24.82 -12.76
C SER A 22 -5.12 -24.33 -11.39
N ASP A 23 -4.23 -24.22 -10.41
CA ASP A 23 -4.58 -23.83 -9.04
C ASP A 23 -4.39 -22.33 -8.78
N GLY A 24 -5.18 -21.79 -7.85
CA GLY A 24 -5.06 -20.42 -7.38
C GLY A 24 -3.79 -20.19 -6.54
N ARG A 25 -3.02 -19.14 -6.88
CA ARG A 25 -1.84 -18.73 -6.10
C ARG A 25 -2.24 -17.73 -5.00
N ARG A 26 -2.56 -18.24 -3.81
CA ARG A 26 -2.86 -17.43 -2.62
C ARG A 26 -1.57 -16.90 -1.98
N PHE A 27 -1.65 -15.69 -1.46
CA PHE A 27 -0.61 -15.08 -0.64
C PHE A 27 -1.23 -14.11 0.34
N LEU A 28 -0.51 -13.80 1.41
CA LEU A 28 -0.90 -12.86 2.46
C LEU A 28 0.04 -11.66 2.37
N LEU A 29 -0.52 -10.45 2.37
CA LEU A 29 0.25 -9.22 2.43
C LEU A 29 0.03 -8.56 3.77
N TYR A 30 1.12 -8.12 4.38
CA TYR A 30 1.11 -7.17 5.47
C TYR A 30 1.82 -5.91 5.01
N GLU A 31 1.21 -4.77 5.27
CA GLU A 31 1.86 -3.48 5.17
C GLU A 31 2.28 -3.06 6.57
N VAL A 32 3.53 -2.65 6.70
CA VAL A 32 4.09 -2.17 7.96
C VAL A 32 4.76 -0.83 7.72
N MET A 33 4.63 0.06 8.71
CA MET A 33 5.20 1.39 8.69
C MET A 33 5.84 1.68 10.06
N SER A 34 6.77 2.64 10.10
CA SER A 34 7.25 3.13 11.39
C SER A 34 6.12 3.85 12.11
N ALA A 35 6.14 3.84 13.46
CA ALA A 35 5.14 4.54 14.27
C ALA A 35 5.02 6.02 13.85
N ASP A 36 6.13 6.66 13.51
CA ASP A 36 6.16 8.06 13.07
C ASP A 36 5.74 8.32 11.62
N ALA A 37 5.43 7.30 10.80
CA ALA A 37 5.15 7.45 9.37
C ALA A 37 3.67 7.70 9.04
N TRP A 38 3.07 8.72 9.66
CA TRP A 38 1.64 9.00 9.55
C TRP A 38 1.15 9.21 8.10
N PRO A 39 -0.04 8.69 7.76
CA PRO A 39 -0.65 8.82 6.44
C PRO A 39 -1.14 10.24 6.17
N LEU A 40 -0.46 10.98 5.30
CA LEU A 40 -0.77 12.39 5.03
C LEU A 40 -2.07 12.61 4.21
N ALA A 41 -2.44 11.67 3.33
CA ALA A 41 -3.60 11.80 2.45
C ALA A 41 -4.75 10.85 2.82
N GLY A 42 -4.73 10.30 4.03
CA GLY A 42 -5.36 9.01 4.28
C GLY A 42 -4.71 7.92 3.41
N CYS A 43 -5.04 6.66 3.61
CA CYS A 43 -4.74 5.63 2.64
C CYS A 43 -6.05 4.90 2.34
N HIS A 44 -6.02 3.99 1.36
CA HIS A 44 -7.19 3.15 1.10
C HIS A 44 -7.52 2.21 2.28
N ALA A 45 -6.59 2.03 3.23
CA ALA A 45 -6.89 1.40 4.50
C ALA A 45 -7.60 2.40 5.43
N LEU A 46 -8.60 1.88 6.14
CA LEU A 46 -9.33 2.59 7.17
C LEU A 46 -8.34 3.10 8.23
N TYR A 47 -8.13 4.41 8.28
CA TYR A 47 -7.52 5.08 9.42
C TYR A 47 -8.63 5.60 10.32
N ASP A 48 -8.75 4.97 11.48
CA ASP A 48 -9.70 5.26 12.55
C ASP A 48 -9.11 6.18 13.63
N GLY A 49 -7.98 6.83 13.33
CA GLY A 49 -7.31 7.79 14.22
C GLY A 49 -6.31 7.14 15.17
N ILE A 50 -5.90 7.89 16.21
CA ILE A 50 -4.82 7.50 17.13
C ILE A 50 -5.09 6.19 17.87
N GLU A 51 -6.34 5.93 18.26
CA GLU A 51 -6.70 4.73 19.02
C GLU A 51 -6.49 3.46 18.21
N GLY A 52 -7.01 3.41 16.98
CA GLY A 52 -6.78 2.22 16.17
C GLY A 52 -5.34 2.12 15.67
N MET A 53 -4.61 3.23 15.53
CA MET A 53 -3.17 3.20 15.29
C MET A 53 -2.40 2.61 16.48
N ASN A 54 -2.81 2.92 17.73
CA ASN A 54 -2.24 2.33 18.94
C ASN A 54 -2.52 0.82 19.02
N ASN A 55 -3.75 0.40 18.70
CA ASN A 55 -4.15 -1.00 18.74
C ASN A 55 -3.41 -1.89 17.72
N ARG A 56 -2.75 -1.28 16.72
CA ARG A 56 -2.02 -1.97 15.65
C ARG A 56 -0.49 -1.90 15.81
N ILE A 57 0.02 -1.39 16.94
CA ILE A 57 1.46 -1.39 17.22
C ILE A 57 1.97 -2.84 17.32
N ILE A 58 2.96 -3.16 16.49
CA ILE A 58 3.68 -4.44 16.53
C ILE A 58 4.83 -4.37 17.55
N SER A 59 5.52 -3.23 17.61
CA SER A 59 6.65 -2.99 18.52
C SER A 59 6.90 -1.49 18.67
N GLY A 60 7.35 -1.07 19.85
CA GLY A 60 7.63 0.33 20.18
C GLY A 60 6.41 1.08 20.71
N GLU A 61 6.45 2.40 20.60
CA GLU A 61 5.38 3.31 21.05
C GLU A 61 4.91 4.17 19.88
N GLN A 62 3.61 4.50 19.88
CA GLN A 62 3.04 5.42 18.90
C GLN A 62 3.44 6.86 19.22
N THR A 63 3.52 7.71 18.20
CA THR A 63 3.86 9.12 18.36
C THR A 63 2.77 10.03 17.81
N MET A 64 2.55 11.16 18.48
CA MET A 64 1.73 12.27 17.98
C MET A 64 2.51 13.21 17.05
N PHE A 65 3.83 13.00 16.92
CA PHE A 65 4.74 13.82 16.13
C PHE A 65 5.19 13.02 14.90
N PRO A 66 4.53 13.20 13.75
CA PRO A 66 4.89 12.48 12.53
C PRO A 66 6.26 12.92 12.02
N ARG A 67 7.03 11.96 11.51
CA ARG A 67 8.30 12.25 10.85
C ARG A 67 8.06 12.71 9.42
N LEU A 68 8.49 13.93 9.14
CA LEU A 68 8.55 14.48 7.79
C LEU A 68 9.99 14.42 7.29
N ARG A 69 10.15 14.09 6.02
CA ARG A 69 11.43 14.12 5.32
C ARG A 69 11.21 14.55 3.88
N GLU A 70 12.25 15.11 3.27
CA GLU A 70 12.25 15.28 1.83
C GLU A 70 12.15 13.91 1.15
N ALA A 71 11.17 13.79 0.26
CA ALA A 71 10.89 12.57 -0.46
C ALA A 71 10.15 12.92 -1.76
N PRO A 72 10.35 12.12 -2.83
CA PRO A 72 9.44 12.16 -3.96
C PRO A 72 8.02 11.83 -3.48
N VAL A 73 7.10 12.78 -3.62
CA VAL A 73 5.67 12.62 -3.35
C VAL A 73 4.93 12.79 -4.67
N ARG A 74 3.95 11.92 -4.93
CA ARG A 74 3.00 12.06 -6.05
C ARG A 74 1.60 12.18 -5.46
N LEU A 75 0.74 12.93 -6.14
CA LEU A 75 -0.68 12.95 -5.78
C LEU A 75 -1.26 11.54 -5.91
N PRO A 76 -2.16 11.11 -5.02
CA PRO A 76 -2.85 9.84 -5.16
C PRO A 76 -3.57 9.78 -6.51
N HIS A 77 -3.37 8.68 -7.23
CA HIS A 77 -4.07 8.47 -8.49
C HIS A 77 -5.59 8.52 -8.26
N PRO A 78 -6.36 9.25 -9.08
CA PRO A 78 -7.80 9.30 -8.90
C PRO A 78 -8.37 7.88 -9.06
N MET A 79 -9.28 7.52 -8.17
CA MET A 79 -9.96 6.24 -8.31
C MET A 79 -10.87 6.30 -9.53
N LEU A 80 -10.81 5.27 -10.38
CA LEU A 80 -11.80 5.13 -11.45
C LEU A 80 -13.18 4.98 -10.80
N PRO A 81 -14.24 5.63 -11.32
CA PRO A 81 -15.58 5.57 -10.74
C PRO A 81 -16.10 4.15 -10.49
N ASN A 82 -15.63 3.19 -11.30
CA ASN A 82 -16.04 1.78 -11.25
C ASN A 82 -14.89 0.82 -10.86
N ALA A 83 -13.85 1.31 -10.17
CA ALA A 83 -12.74 0.48 -9.73
C ALA A 83 -13.19 -0.52 -8.65
N THR A 84 -13.59 -1.72 -9.05
CA THR A 84 -13.93 -2.81 -8.13
C THR A 84 -12.74 -3.67 -7.73
N SER A 85 -11.61 -3.56 -8.45
CA SER A 85 -10.39 -4.30 -8.14
C SER A 85 -9.14 -3.60 -8.69
N ILE A 86 -7.99 -3.94 -8.11
CA ILE A 86 -6.65 -3.61 -8.64
C ILE A 86 -6.50 -4.02 -10.11
N TYR A 87 -7.05 -5.17 -10.52
CA TYR A 87 -6.96 -5.63 -11.91
C TYR A 87 -7.72 -4.72 -12.88
N MET A 88 -8.86 -4.17 -12.45
CA MET A 88 -9.58 -3.18 -13.25
C MET A 88 -8.75 -1.90 -13.41
N GLN A 89 -8.14 -1.40 -12.33
CA GLN A 89 -7.26 -0.24 -12.42
C GLN A 89 -6.06 -0.49 -13.34
N GLN A 90 -5.42 -1.67 -13.24
CA GLN A 90 -4.27 -2.04 -14.09
C GLN A 90 -4.62 -2.09 -15.58
N ARG A 91 -5.82 -2.57 -15.96
CA ARG A 91 -6.27 -2.62 -17.36
C ARG A 91 -6.43 -1.23 -18.00
N HIS A 92 -6.69 -0.22 -17.19
CA HIS A 92 -6.86 1.16 -17.65
C HIS A 92 -5.63 2.03 -17.39
N GLY A 93 -4.52 1.46 -16.88
CA GLY A 93 -3.29 2.17 -16.51
C GLY A 93 -2.53 2.82 -17.67
N ASP A 94 -2.92 2.53 -18.92
CA ASP A 94 -2.38 3.19 -20.12
C ASP A 94 -2.87 4.63 -20.27
N HIS A 95 -3.93 5.03 -19.54
CA HIS A 95 -4.38 6.42 -19.50
C HIS A 95 -3.42 7.22 -18.63
N GLN A 96 -2.56 8.02 -19.24
CA GLN A 96 -1.70 8.97 -18.54
C GLN A 96 -2.56 10.06 -17.89
N ILE A 97 -2.97 9.85 -16.63
CA ILE A 97 -3.74 10.86 -15.89
C ILE A 97 -2.83 11.98 -15.39
N TYR A 98 -1.57 11.67 -15.13
CA TYR A 98 -0.52 12.66 -14.89
C TYR A 98 0.45 12.58 -16.07
N SER A 99 0.34 13.53 -16.98
CA SER A 99 1.39 13.86 -17.94
C SER A 99 2.27 14.93 -17.30
N ASP A 100 3.57 14.64 -17.13
CA ASP A 100 4.56 15.71 -16.95
C ASP A 100 4.67 16.52 -18.26
#